data_AF-A0A1B9B5K2-F1
#
_entry.id   AF-A0A1B9B5K2-F1
#
_cell.length_a   1.000
_cell.length_b   1.000
_cell.length_c   1.000
_cell.angle_alpha   90.00
_cell.angle_beta   90.00
_cell.angle_gamma   90.00
#
_symmetry.space_group_name_H-M   'P 1'
#
loop_
_entity.id
_entity.type
_entity.pdbx_description
1 polymer ?
#
loop_
_entity_poly.entity_id
_entity_poly.type
_entity_poly.pdbx_seq_one_letter_code
_entity_poly.pdbx_strand_id
1 'polypeptide(L)'
;MATKHEQILQYIDGLPIGEKISVRQIAKAMNVSEGTAYRAIKDAENKGYVSTIERVGTIRIERKKKENIEKLTYAEIVNIVEGQVLGGRAGLHKTLNKFVIGAMKLEAMMRYTGAGNLLIVGNRIQAHEHALKAGAAVLVTGGFDTEEHVKRLADKLQMPVISTSYDTFTVATMINRAIYDQLIKKEITLVEDILTPLSDTVYLRTTDKASQWHTYNRETKHGRYPVVDHSMKIQGMVTAKDVMGHNPDTLIEKVMTKNPVTVSGKTSVASASHMMVWEGIELLPVVDDSNRLQGIISRQDVLKALQMIQRQPQVGETLDDIVTSQMVLSTGKTKGEDYYRISVSPQMTNHLGTISYGVFTTIVTEAASRVLRGYKKGDLVVENMTIYYLKPVQLDSNLDIFPKVLEVGRKFGKVDIEVFNEGVLVGKAMMMCQLMDRH
;
A
#
# COMPACT_ATOMS: atom_id res chain seq x y z
N MET A 1 -3.01 -18.85 28.97
CA MET A 1 -3.74 -17.76 29.66
C MET A 1 -3.39 -16.45 28.98
N ALA A 2 -4.37 -15.61 28.66
CA ALA A 2 -4.10 -14.27 28.10
C ALA A 2 -3.21 -13.47 29.06
N THR A 3 -2.29 -12.68 28.53
CA THR A 3 -1.45 -11.81 29.37
C THR A 3 -2.33 -10.76 30.06
N LYS A 4 -1.92 -10.25 31.22
CA LYS A 4 -2.64 -9.16 31.91
C LYS A 4 -2.87 -7.95 30.98
N HIS A 5 -1.96 -7.70 30.03
CA HIS A 5 -2.09 -6.66 29.00
C HIS A 5 -3.21 -6.95 28.00
N GLU A 6 -3.28 -8.18 27.46
CA GLU A 6 -4.34 -8.59 26.53
C GLU A 6 -5.73 -8.60 27.18
N GLN A 7 -5.81 -9.01 28.44
CA GLN A 7 -7.06 -8.98 29.20
C GLN A 7 -7.59 -7.55 29.34
N ILE A 8 -6.69 -6.56 29.50
CA ILE A 8 -7.07 -5.15 29.55
C ILE A 8 -7.56 -4.65 28.18
N LEU A 9 -6.91 -5.05 27.08
CA LEU A 9 -7.36 -4.68 25.74
C LEU A 9 -8.75 -5.24 25.42
N GLN A 10 -9.00 -6.50 25.77
CA GLN A 10 -10.33 -7.12 25.62
C GLN A 10 -11.38 -6.43 26.48
N TYR A 11 -11.01 -6.06 27.72
CA TYR A 11 -11.89 -5.28 28.60
C TYR A 11 -12.23 -3.92 28.00
N ILE A 12 -11.24 -3.20 27.43
CA ILE A 12 -11.45 -1.90 26.77
C ILE A 12 -12.35 -2.04 25.54
N ASP A 13 -12.13 -3.07 24.71
CA ASP A 13 -12.90 -3.27 23.48
C ASP A 13 -14.39 -3.54 23.77
N GLY A 14 -14.68 -4.22 24.88
CA GLY A 14 -16.04 -4.51 25.36
C GLY A 14 -16.77 -3.33 26.02
N LEU A 15 -16.11 -2.18 26.25
CA LEU A 15 -16.78 -1.00 26.80
C LEU A 15 -17.70 -0.33 25.75
N PRO A 16 -18.83 0.27 26.17
CA PRO A 16 -19.67 1.10 25.33
C PRO A 16 -18.90 2.24 24.66
N ILE A 17 -19.23 2.55 23.41
CA ILE A 17 -18.67 3.72 22.70
C ILE A 17 -19.05 5.00 23.46
N GLY A 18 -18.09 5.91 23.62
CA GLY A 18 -18.22 7.14 24.40
C GLY A 18 -17.87 7.00 25.88
N GLU A 19 -17.63 5.78 26.38
CA GLU A 19 -17.27 5.57 27.78
C GLU A 19 -15.90 6.17 28.10
N LYS A 20 -15.82 6.90 29.23
CA LYS A 20 -14.57 7.46 29.72
C LYS A 20 -13.70 6.38 30.35
N ILE A 21 -12.44 6.36 29.96
CA ILE A 21 -11.44 5.41 30.39
C ILE A 21 -10.37 6.14 31.19
N SER A 22 -10.09 5.66 32.39
CA SER A 22 -8.99 6.16 33.21
C SER A 22 -8.06 5.03 33.64
N VAL A 23 -6.78 5.35 33.77
CA VAL A 23 -5.73 4.42 34.22
C VAL A 23 -6.11 3.78 35.56
N ARG A 24 -6.62 4.58 36.51
CA ARG A 24 -7.04 4.11 37.84
C ARG A 24 -8.23 3.15 37.78
N GLN A 25 -9.23 3.46 36.95
CA GLN A 25 -10.42 2.62 36.81
C GLN A 25 -10.06 1.26 36.21
N ILE A 26 -9.22 1.23 35.18
CA ILE A 26 -8.75 -0.03 34.57
C ILE A 26 -7.85 -0.81 35.53
N ALA A 27 -6.92 -0.14 36.22
CA ALA A 27 -6.05 -0.77 37.20
C ALA A 27 -6.85 -1.47 38.31
N LYS A 28 -7.91 -0.81 38.81
CA LYS A 28 -8.82 -1.36 39.81
C LYS A 28 -9.70 -2.49 39.27
N ALA A 29 -10.30 -2.33 38.10
CA ALA A 29 -11.20 -3.32 37.49
C ALA A 29 -10.46 -4.62 37.14
N MET A 30 -9.23 -4.51 36.66
CA MET A 30 -8.44 -5.65 36.18
C MET A 30 -7.42 -6.17 37.21
N ASN A 31 -7.37 -5.58 38.41
CA ASN A 31 -6.40 -5.89 39.47
C ASN A 31 -4.94 -5.92 38.96
N VAL A 32 -4.53 -4.81 38.34
CA VAL A 32 -3.20 -4.61 37.74
C VAL A 32 -2.56 -3.31 38.22
N SER A 33 -1.24 -3.13 37.99
CA SER A 33 -0.59 -1.85 38.28
C SER A 33 -1.06 -0.75 37.31
N GLU A 34 -1.04 0.50 37.78
CA GLU A 34 -1.35 1.67 36.93
C GLU A 34 -0.42 1.75 35.72
N GLY A 35 0.86 1.34 35.85
CA GLY A 35 1.80 1.29 34.75
C GLY A 35 1.42 0.28 33.66
N THR A 36 0.90 -0.90 34.04
CA THR A 36 0.39 -1.89 33.09
C THR A 36 -0.89 -1.40 32.41
N ALA A 37 -1.81 -0.78 33.17
CA ALA A 37 -3.02 -0.18 32.62
C ALA A 37 -2.72 0.97 31.64
N TYR A 38 -1.76 1.84 31.97
CA TYR A 38 -1.35 2.94 31.10
C TYR A 38 -0.79 2.46 29.77
N ARG A 39 0.11 1.44 29.78
CA ARG A 39 0.64 0.85 28.53
C ARG A 39 -0.47 0.23 27.68
N ALA A 40 -1.42 -0.46 28.30
CA ALA A 40 -2.54 -1.06 27.60
C ALA A 40 -3.49 -0.01 27.00
N ILE A 41 -3.74 1.11 27.69
CA ILE A 41 -4.52 2.23 27.15
C ILE A 41 -3.79 2.87 25.95
N LYS A 42 -2.47 3.06 26.03
CA LYS A 42 -1.69 3.58 24.90
C LYS A 42 -1.68 2.64 23.69
N ASP A 43 -1.60 1.34 23.93
CA ASP A 43 -1.72 0.33 22.87
C ASP A 43 -3.15 0.30 22.27
N ALA A 44 -4.18 0.44 23.12
CA ALA A 44 -5.56 0.57 22.68
C ALA A 44 -5.81 1.84 21.85
N GLU A 45 -5.11 2.95 22.17
CA GLU A 45 -5.14 4.19 21.39
C GLU A 45 -4.51 4.00 20.00
N ASN A 46 -3.34 3.35 19.94
CA ASN A 46 -2.69 3.01 18.66
C ASN A 46 -3.53 2.06 17.79
N LYS A 47 -4.28 1.14 18.42
CA LYS A 47 -5.21 0.21 17.74
C LYS A 47 -6.55 0.85 17.40
N GLY A 48 -6.77 2.12 17.76
CA GLY A 48 -7.99 2.85 17.46
C GLY A 48 -9.22 2.41 18.27
N TYR A 49 -9.02 1.72 19.41
CA TYR A 49 -10.12 1.40 20.33
C TYR A 49 -10.55 2.62 21.14
N VAL A 50 -9.60 3.51 21.46
CA VAL A 50 -9.81 4.68 22.31
C VAL A 50 -9.12 5.91 21.74
N SER A 51 -9.56 7.11 22.13
CA SER A 51 -8.90 8.37 21.77
C SER A 51 -8.74 9.25 23.00
N THR A 52 -7.54 9.80 23.21
CA THR A 52 -7.28 10.76 24.27
C THR A 52 -7.58 12.18 23.80
N ILE A 53 -8.56 12.82 24.43
CA ILE A 53 -8.96 14.19 24.13
C ILE A 53 -8.49 15.08 25.26
N GLU A 54 -7.75 16.14 24.92
CA GLU A 54 -7.25 17.12 25.88
C GLU A 54 -8.41 17.72 26.71
N ARG A 55 -8.27 17.76 28.04
CA ARG A 55 -9.28 18.22 29.02
C ARG A 55 -10.53 17.34 29.20
N VAL A 56 -10.75 16.31 28.37
CA VAL A 56 -11.90 15.39 28.49
C VAL A 56 -11.47 14.01 29.04
N GLY A 57 -10.25 13.58 28.71
CA GLY A 57 -9.71 12.26 29.06
C GLY A 57 -9.73 11.28 27.87
N THR A 58 -9.36 10.03 28.12
CA THR A 58 -9.43 8.97 27.12
C THR A 58 -10.86 8.44 27.03
N ILE A 59 -11.41 8.32 25.83
CA ILE A 59 -12.77 7.81 25.59
C ILE A 59 -12.75 6.63 24.63
N ARG A 60 -13.68 5.69 24.81
CA ARG A 60 -13.93 4.60 23.84
C ARG A 60 -14.50 5.20 22.55
N ILE A 61 -13.90 4.88 21.41
CA ILE A 61 -14.37 5.33 20.09
C ILE A 61 -14.81 4.15 19.25
N GLU A 62 -15.74 4.34 18.32
CA GLU A 62 -16.10 3.30 17.35
C GLU A 62 -14.87 2.96 16.49
N ARG A 63 -14.57 1.66 16.33
CA ARG A 63 -13.53 1.21 15.41
C ARG A 63 -14.02 1.52 14.01
N LYS A 64 -13.51 2.60 13.41
CA LYS A 64 -13.78 2.88 11.99
C LYS A 64 -13.35 1.65 11.19
N LYS A 65 -14.31 0.95 10.57
CA LYS A 65 -13.98 0.14 9.40
C LYS A 65 -13.28 1.09 8.42
N LYS A 66 -12.15 0.68 7.85
CA LYS A 66 -11.46 1.40 6.77
C LYS A 66 -12.39 1.40 5.56
N GLU A 67 -13.45 2.20 5.61
CA GLU A 67 -14.31 2.48 4.47
C GLU A 67 -13.69 3.66 3.71
N ASN A 68 -13.19 3.33 2.51
CA ASN A 68 -13.07 4.17 1.32
C ASN A 68 -12.26 5.49 1.39
N ILE A 69 -11.17 5.47 0.63
CA ILE A 69 -10.44 6.60 0.04
C ILE A 69 -9.91 7.60 1.09
N GLU A 70 -8.78 7.26 1.70
CA GLU A 70 -8.06 8.17 2.61
C GLU A 70 -7.56 9.40 1.83
N LYS A 71 -8.35 10.46 1.84
CA LYS A 71 -8.00 11.78 1.33
C LYS A 71 -7.07 12.48 2.33
N LEU A 72 -6.10 13.27 1.84
CA LEU A 72 -5.24 14.10 2.69
C LEU A 72 -6.08 14.98 3.63
N THR A 73 -5.70 15.07 4.89
CA THR A 73 -6.27 16.01 5.86
C THR A 73 -5.60 17.37 5.76
N TYR A 74 -6.27 18.43 6.19
CA TYR A 74 -5.64 19.74 6.27
C TYR A 74 -4.45 19.78 7.25
N ALA A 75 -4.45 18.93 8.27
CA ALA A 75 -3.30 18.74 9.17
C ALA A 75 -2.06 18.23 8.42
N GLU A 76 -2.22 17.25 7.54
CA GLU A 76 -1.12 16.75 6.71
C GLU A 76 -0.63 17.83 5.73
N ILE A 77 -1.54 18.60 5.14
CA ILE A 77 -1.16 19.72 4.27
C ILE A 77 -0.28 20.73 5.01
N VAL A 78 -0.61 21.08 6.26
CA VAL A 78 0.21 21.98 7.09
C VAL A 78 1.63 21.45 7.22
N ASN A 79 1.80 20.15 7.48
CA ASN A 79 3.12 19.54 7.58
C ASN A 79 3.87 19.53 6.24
N ILE A 80 3.17 19.23 5.14
CA ILE A 80 3.75 19.17 3.78
C ILE A 80 4.34 20.52 3.35
N VAL A 81 3.64 21.61 3.68
CA VAL A 81 4.01 22.97 3.24
C VAL A 81 4.78 23.75 4.32
N GLU A 82 5.19 23.08 5.40
CA GLU A 82 5.79 23.68 6.59
C GLU A 82 5.02 24.92 7.08
N GLY A 83 3.68 24.78 7.06
CA GLY A 83 2.76 25.89 7.24
C GLY A 83 2.47 26.22 8.71
N GLN A 84 2.08 27.47 8.94
CA GLN A 84 1.53 27.94 10.21
C GLN A 84 0.01 28.08 10.10
N VAL A 85 -0.71 27.54 11.06
CA VAL A 85 -2.17 27.72 11.13
C VAL A 85 -2.50 29.05 11.79
N LEU A 86 -3.09 29.96 11.00
CA LEU A 86 -3.50 31.31 11.39
C LEU A 86 -4.88 31.33 12.05
N GLY A 87 -5.78 30.42 11.66
CA GLY A 87 -7.13 30.29 12.22
C GLY A 87 -7.80 29.00 11.77
N GLY A 88 -8.91 28.64 12.39
CA GLY A 88 -9.70 27.45 12.03
C GLY A 88 -9.09 26.13 12.46
N ARG A 89 -8.26 26.10 13.51
CA ARG A 89 -7.52 24.90 13.98
C ARG A 89 -8.41 23.69 14.24
N ALA A 90 -9.64 23.90 14.72
CA ALA A 90 -10.60 22.82 14.95
C ALA A 90 -10.95 22.04 13.67
N GLY A 91 -10.77 22.63 12.49
CA GLY A 91 -11.06 22.02 11.19
C GLY A 91 -9.94 21.16 10.60
N LEU A 92 -8.77 21.05 11.24
CA LEU A 92 -7.59 20.41 10.65
C LEU A 92 -7.76 18.90 10.35
N HIS A 93 -8.65 18.22 11.08
CA HIS A 93 -8.97 16.81 10.88
C HIS A 93 -9.85 16.55 9.64
N LYS A 94 -10.41 17.60 9.02
CA LYS A 94 -11.23 17.48 7.81
C LYS A 94 -10.34 17.14 6.61
N THR A 95 -10.92 16.41 5.66
CA THR A 95 -10.23 15.93 4.45
C THR A 95 -10.36 16.90 3.28
N LEU A 96 -9.28 17.01 2.52
CA LEU A 96 -9.17 17.71 1.25
C LEU A 96 -9.75 16.87 0.10
N ASN A 97 -10.70 17.44 -0.63
CA ASN A 97 -11.22 16.83 -1.86
C ASN A 97 -10.40 17.23 -3.10
N LYS A 98 -10.11 18.53 -3.22
CA LYS A 98 -9.45 19.12 -4.38
C LYS A 98 -8.77 20.43 -3.97
N PHE A 99 -7.59 20.71 -4.49
CA PHE A 99 -6.98 22.03 -4.35
C PHE A 99 -7.16 22.87 -5.63
N VAL A 100 -7.20 24.18 -5.46
CA VAL A 100 -7.43 25.17 -6.53
C VAL A 100 -6.41 26.30 -6.37
N ILE A 101 -5.80 26.74 -7.48
CA ILE A 101 -4.85 27.86 -7.47
C ILE A 101 -5.58 29.15 -7.86
N GLY A 102 -5.61 30.11 -6.93
CA GLY A 102 -6.28 31.40 -7.06
C GLY A 102 -5.48 32.45 -7.86
N ALA A 103 -5.16 32.17 -9.12
CA ALA A 103 -4.42 33.11 -9.98
C ALA A 103 -5.31 34.21 -10.61
N MET A 104 -6.58 33.89 -10.88
CA MET A 104 -7.53 34.76 -11.61
C MET A 104 -8.13 35.87 -10.73
N LYS A 105 -9.00 36.72 -11.29
CA LYS A 105 -9.86 37.63 -10.51
C LYS A 105 -10.82 36.83 -9.61
N LEU A 106 -11.26 37.45 -8.51
CA LEU A 106 -12.09 36.82 -7.46
C LEU A 106 -13.29 36.05 -8.02
N GLU A 107 -14.11 36.70 -8.83
CA GLU A 107 -15.32 36.12 -9.41
C GLU A 107 -15.05 34.85 -10.24
N ALA A 108 -13.94 34.84 -10.99
CA ALA A 108 -13.57 33.72 -11.84
C ALA A 108 -13.00 32.55 -11.03
N MET A 109 -12.12 32.82 -10.06
CA MET A 109 -11.53 31.76 -9.24
C MET A 109 -12.57 31.07 -8.35
N MET A 110 -13.56 31.82 -7.83
CA MET A 110 -14.58 31.26 -6.95
C MET A 110 -15.51 30.24 -7.62
N ARG A 111 -15.58 30.21 -8.97
CA ARG A 111 -16.33 29.18 -9.72
C ARG A 111 -15.76 27.77 -9.55
N TYR A 112 -14.48 27.67 -9.14
CA TYR A 112 -13.79 26.40 -8.95
C TYR A 112 -13.64 26.02 -7.47
N THR A 113 -14.00 26.93 -6.55
CA THR A 113 -13.83 26.78 -5.10
C THR A 113 -15.16 26.38 -4.46
N GLY A 114 -15.16 25.28 -3.71
CA GLY A 114 -16.34 24.78 -3.01
C GLY A 114 -16.00 24.01 -1.74
N ALA A 115 -17.02 23.41 -1.12
CA ALA A 115 -16.89 22.75 0.16
C ALA A 115 -15.86 21.60 0.15
N GLY A 116 -14.96 21.60 1.13
CA GLY A 116 -13.91 20.59 1.25
C GLY A 116 -12.72 20.80 0.29
N ASN A 117 -12.67 21.93 -0.43
CA ASN A 117 -11.51 22.29 -1.24
C ASN A 117 -10.42 22.99 -0.40
N LEU A 118 -9.24 23.14 -0.99
CA LEU A 118 -8.18 24.04 -0.52
C LEU A 118 -7.92 25.10 -1.58
N LEU A 119 -8.15 26.37 -1.27
CA LEU A 119 -7.76 27.49 -2.13
C LEU A 119 -6.33 27.93 -1.79
N ILE A 120 -5.42 27.79 -2.75
CA ILE A 120 -4.04 28.30 -2.67
C ILE A 120 -4.04 29.68 -3.30
N VAL A 121 -3.72 30.72 -2.52
CA VAL A 121 -3.79 32.11 -2.98
C VAL A 121 -2.74 32.97 -2.28
N GLY A 122 -2.30 34.06 -2.93
CA GLY A 122 -1.45 35.07 -2.29
C GLY A 122 -2.22 35.95 -1.30
N ASN A 123 -1.74 37.16 -1.04
CA ASN A 123 -2.29 38.11 -0.07
C ASN A 123 -3.61 38.81 -0.50
N ARG A 124 -4.64 38.05 -0.90
CA ARG A 124 -5.95 38.58 -1.33
C ARG A 124 -7.01 38.31 -0.27
N ILE A 125 -7.12 39.21 0.71
CA ILE A 125 -8.00 39.06 1.89
C ILE A 125 -9.46 38.73 1.51
N GLN A 126 -10.03 39.40 0.50
CA GLN A 126 -11.39 39.09 0.04
C GLN A 126 -11.52 37.65 -0.47
N ALA A 127 -10.50 37.11 -1.15
CA ALA A 127 -10.51 35.73 -1.61
C ALA A 127 -10.47 34.75 -0.43
N HIS A 128 -9.71 35.07 0.63
CA HIS A 128 -9.67 34.26 1.84
C HIS A 128 -11.07 34.16 2.45
N GLU A 129 -11.75 35.30 2.62
CA GLU A 129 -13.08 35.35 3.21
C GLU A 129 -14.13 34.59 2.38
N HIS A 130 -14.13 34.76 1.06
CA HIS A 130 -15.07 34.10 0.17
C HIS A 130 -14.85 32.58 0.12
N ALA A 131 -13.60 32.12 0.13
CA ALA A 131 -13.28 30.70 0.20
C ALA A 131 -13.81 30.05 1.48
N LEU A 132 -13.58 30.68 2.64
CA LEU A 132 -14.09 30.18 3.92
C LEU A 132 -15.61 30.09 3.92
N LYS A 133 -16.31 31.13 3.42
CA LYS A 133 -17.78 31.12 3.28
C LYS A 133 -18.28 30.02 2.34
N ALA A 134 -17.51 29.68 1.31
CA ALA A 134 -17.79 28.57 0.40
C ALA A 134 -17.44 27.19 1.00
N GLY A 135 -16.94 27.14 2.24
CA GLY A 135 -16.54 25.90 2.91
C GLY A 135 -15.19 25.34 2.46
N ALA A 136 -14.33 26.17 1.86
CA ALA A 136 -12.98 25.81 1.46
C ALA A 136 -11.95 26.33 2.47
N ALA A 137 -10.93 25.52 2.76
CA ALA A 137 -9.76 25.96 3.49
C ALA A 137 -8.92 26.91 2.62
N VAL A 138 -8.11 27.75 3.27
CA VAL A 138 -7.26 28.73 2.59
C VAL A 138 -5.80 28.44 2.93
N LEU A 139 -4.95 28.40 1.91
CA LEU A 139 -3.50 28.37 2.03
C LEU A 139 -2.92 29.64 1.42
N VAL A 140 -2.40 30.51 2.29
CA VAL A 140 -1.77 31.78 1.94
C VAL A 140 -0.29 31.53 1.66
N THR A 141 0.15 31.82 0.44
CA THR A 141 1.53 31.56 -0.01
C THR A 141 2.38 32.83 -0.04
N GLY A 142 3.70 32.72 0.14
CA GLY A 142 4.64 33.83 0.07
C GLY A 142 4.91 34.52 1.40
N GLY A 143 4.61 33.85 2.52
CA GLY A 143 4.87 34.35 3.89
C GLY A 143 3.89 35.43 4.35
N PHE A 144 2.76 35.60 3.65
CA PHE A 144 1.76 36.58 4.03
C PHE A 144 0.80 36.05 5.11
N ASP A 145 0.29 36.97 5.92
CA ASP A 145 -0.77 36.70 6.89
C ASP A 145 -2.16 37.04 6.29
N THR A 146 -3.21 36.85 7.06
CA THR A 146 -4.56 37.33 6.80
C THR A 146 -5.03 38.28 7.90
N GLU A 147 -6.10 39.03 7.66
CA GLU A 147 -6.68 39.91 8.69
C GLU A 147 -7.37 39.16 9.83
N GLU A 148 -7.38 39.75 11.03
CA GLU A 148 -7.99 39.18 12.24
C GLU A 148 -9.48 38.82 12.08
N HIS A 149 -10.23 39.58 11.28
CA HIS A 149 -11.63 39.27 11.02
C HIS A 149 -11.79 37.96 10.24
N VAL A 150 -10.84 37.64 9.34
CA VAL A 150 -10.81 36.38 8.58
C VAL A 150 -10.40 35.22 9.49
N LYS A 151 -9.43 35.41 10.40
CA LYS A 151 -9.04 34.39 11.39
C LYS A 151 -10.22 34.01 12.29
N ARG A 152 -10.96 34.99 12.80
CA ARG A 152 -12.20 34.76 13.57
C ARG A 152 -13.28 34.05 12.75
N LEU A 153 -13.42 34.39 11.46
CA LEU A 153 -14.35 33.70 10.57
C LEU A 153 -13.95 32.23 10.37
N ALA A 154 -12.66 31.97 10.17
CA ALA A 154 -12.09 30.63 10.05
C ALA A 154 -12.36 29.77 11.29
N ASP A 155 -12.18 30.34 12.48
CA ASP A 155 -12.51 29.67 13.75
C ASP A 155 -14.01 29.36 13.87
N LYS A 156 -14.86 30.34 13.56
CA LYS A 156 -16.33 30.17 13.59
C LYS A 156 -16.80 29.07 12.65
N LEU A 157 -16.23 29.00 11.45
CA LEU A 157 -16.58 28.00 10.43
C LEU A 157 -15.81 26.67 10.59
N GLN A 158 -14.87 26.62 11.54
CA GLN A 158 -13.93 25.52 11.71
C GLN A 158 -13.27 25.13 10.37
N MET A 159 -12.78 26.14 9.66
CA MET A 159 -12.18 25.97 8.35
C MET A 159 -10.76 26.56 8.36
N PRO A 160 -9.71 25.74 8.15
CA PRO A 160 -8.34 26.21 8.34
C PRO A 160 -7.95 27.35 7.40
N VAL A 161 -7.24 28.34 7.96
CA VAL A 161 -6.39 29.26 7.22
C VAL A 161 -4.95 28.96 7.59
N ILE A 162 -4.17 28.59 6.59
CA ILE A 162 -2.78 28.17 6.70
C ILE A 162 -1.93 29.20 5.97
N SER A 163 -0.77 29.56 6.50
CA SER A 163 0.23 30.38 5.82
C SER A 163 1.53 29.60 5.67
N THR A 164 2.24 29.81 4.57
CA THR A 164 3.57 29.25 4.32
C THR A 164 4.47 30.29 3.66
N SER A 165 5.76 30.23 3.95
CA SER A 165 6.79 31.09 3.34
C SER A 165 7.02 30.77 1.86
N TYR A 166 6.66 29.57 1.40
CA TYR A 166 6.83 29.15 0.02
C TYR A 166 5.85 29.85 -0.94
N ASP A 167 6.28 30.02 -2.19
CA ASP A 167 5.43 30.55 -3.26
C ASP A 167 4.39 29.52 -3.75
N THR A 168 3.44 30.00 -4.56
CA THR A 168 2.32 29.19 -5.05
C THR A 168 2.76 27.96 -5.87
N PHE A 169 3.80 28.06 -6.69
CA PHE A 169 4.26 26.94 -7.52
C PHE A 169 4.93 25.87 -6.66
N THR A 170 5.80 26.28 -5.73
CA THR A 170 6.46 25.37 -4.80
C THR A 170 5.46 24.61 -3.96
N VAL A 171 4.47 25.31 -3.38
CA VAL A 171 3.39 24.72 -2.59
C VAL A 171 2.56 23.74 -3.41
N ALA A 172 2.15 24.13 -4.62
CA ALA A 172 1.38 23.25 -5.50
C ALA A 172 2.18 21.97 -5.82
N THR A 173 3.48 22.09 -6.09
CA THR A 173 4.37 20.96 -6.37
C THR A 173 4.51 20.04 -5.16
N MET A 174 4.72 20.58 -3.96
CA MET A 174 4.82 19.80 -2.72
C MET A 174 3.53 19.03 -2.42
N ILE A 175 2.38 19.69 -2.52
CA ILE A 175 1.07 19.04 -2.31
C ILE A 175 0.85 17.97 -3.38
N ASN A 176 1.13 18.27 -4.65
CA ASN A 176 0.96 17.31 -5.74
C ASN A 176 1.86 16.08 -5.52
N ARG A 177 3.13 16.29 -5.19
CA ARG A 177 4.07 15.21 -4.84
C ARG A 177 3.59 14.40 -3.65
N ALA A 178 3.10 15.03 -2.59
CA ALA A 178 2.59 14.31 -1.42
C ALA A 178 1.33 13.49 -1.75
N ILE A 179 0.46 13.99 -2.62
CA ILE A 179 -0.67 13.21 -3.16
C ILE A 179 -0.13 12.00 -3.94
N TYR A 180 0.84 12.19 -4.83
CA TYR A 180 1.46 11.08 -5.57
C TYR A 180 2.12 10.05 -4.64
N ASP A 181 2.94 10.47 -3.68
CA ASP A 181 3.61 9.57 -2.75
C ASP A 181 2.59 8.77 -1.92
N GLN A 182 1.46 9.36 -1.56
CA GLN A 182 0.35 8.64 -0.91
C GLN A 182 -0.38 7.70 -1.87
N LEU A 183 -0.59 8.09 -3.12
CA LEU A 183 -1.22 7.24 -4.14
C LEU A 183 -0.35 6.02 -4.46
N ILE A 184 0.96 6.20 -4.65
CA ILE A 184 1.93 5.12 -4.89
C ILE A 184 1.98 4.15 -3.70
N LYS A 185 2.04 4.66 -2.46
CA LYS A 185 1.95 3.80 -1.26
C LYS A 185 0.64 3.01 -1.19
N LYS A 186 -0.45 3.51 -1.77
CA LYS A 186 -1.78 2.87 -1.81
C LYS A 186 -1.94 1.86 -2.94
N GLU A 187 -1.10 1.88 -3.98
CA GLU A 187 -1.07 0.80 -4.98
C GLU A 187 -0.63 -0.53 -4.37
N ILE A 188 0.13 -0.47 -3.27
CA ILE A 188 0.52 -1.65 -2.50
C ILE A 188 -0.64 -2.07 -1.61
N THR A 189 -1.57 -2.86 -2.15
CA THR A 189 -2.61 -3.51 -1.33
C THR A 189 -1.93 -4.43 -0.30
N LEU A 190 -2.31 -4.32 0.97
CA LEU A 190 -1.76 -5.14 2.05
C LEU A 190 -2.65 -6.33 2.35
N VAL A 191 -2.06 -7.37 2.95
CA VAL A 191 -2.78 -8.58 3.36
C VAL A 191 -3.87 -8.27 4.38
N GLU A 192 -3.65 -7.32 5.30
CA GLU A 192 -4.66 -6.90 6.27
C GLU A 192 -5.92 -6.30 5.66
N ASP A 193 -5.83 -5.77 4.44
CA ASP A 193 -6.97 -5.15 3.75
C ASP A 193 -7.88 -6.20 3.08
N ILE A 194 -7.40 -7.44 2.89
CA ILE A 194 -8.13 -8.49 2.15
C ILE A 194 -8.32 -9.79 2.93
N LEU A 195 -7.73 -9.93 4.11
CA LEU A 195 -7.78 -11.18 4.87
C LEU A 195 -9.20 -11.51 5.34
N THR A 196 -9.48 -12.81 5.40
CA THR A 196 -10.63 -13.31 6.17
C THR A 196 -10.26 -13.19 7.65
N PRO A 197 -11.00 -12.38 8.44
CA PRO A 197 -10.64 -12.11 9.83
C PRO A 197 -10.73 -13.37 10.68
N LEU A 198 -10.03 -13.38 11.82
CA LEU A 198 -10.03 -14.51 12.75
C LEU A 198 -11.45 -14.96 13.15
N SER A 199 -12.40 -14.03 13.27
CA SER A 199 -13.80 -14.34 13.61
C SER A 199 -14.47 -15.28 12.60
N ASP A 200 -14.05 -15.20 11.34
CA ASP A 200 -14.65 -15.90 10.21
C ASP A 200 -13.71 -17.03 9.71
N THR A 201 -12.54 -17.16 10.33
CA THR A 201 -11.53 -18.16 10.00
C THR A 201 -11.79 -19.45 10.77
N VAL A 202 -11.95 -20.55 10.03
CA VAL A 202 -11.99 -21.89 10.62
C VAL A 202 -10.56 -22.42 10.78
N TYR A 203 -10.23 -22.87 11.98
CA TYR A 203 -8.91 -23.40 12.34
C TYR A 203 -9.07 -24.62 13.26
N LEU A 204 -8.03 -25.45 13.34
CA LEU A 204 -7.95 -26.61 14.22
C LEU A 204 -6.98 -26.35 15.36
N ARG A 205 -7.14 -27.06 16.47
CA ARG A 205 -6.16 -27.11 17.57
C ARG A 205 -5.30 -28.35 17.43
N THR A 206 -4.09 -28.30 17.97
CA THR A 206 -3.18 -29.47 18.03
C THR A 206 -3.83 -30.69 18.70
N THR A 207 -4.71 -30.45 19.67
CA THR A 207 -5.46 -31.46 20.42
C THR A 207 -6.71 -31.98 19.74
N ASP A 208 -7.12 -31.38 18.60
CA ASP A 208 -8.30 -31.85 17.88
C ASP A 208 -8.02 -33.20 17.21
N LYS A 209 -9.08 -33.93 16.86
CA LYS A 209 -9.00 -35.20 16.13
C LYS A 209 -9.19 -34.99 14.62
N ALA A 210 -8.69 -35.91 13.80
CA ALA A 210 -8.88 -35.90 12.34
C ALA A 210 -10.37 -35.90 11.93
N SER A 211 -11.25 -36.51 12.74
CA SER A 211 -12.71 -36.40 12.59
C SER A 211 -13.24 -34.95 12.61
N GLN A 212 -12.62 -34.05 13.37
CA GLN A 212 -12.98 -32.64 13.41
C GLN A 212 -12.70 -31.96 12.06
N TRP A 213 -11.58 -32.30 11.42
CA TRP A 213 -11.26 -31.81 10.08
C TRP A 213 -12.34 -32.19 9.07
N HIS A 214 -12.84 -33.43 9.10
CA HIS A 214 -13.91 -33.88 8.20
C HIS A 214 -15.23 -33.14 8.43
N THR A 215 -15.51 -32.77 9.68
CA THR A 215 -16.68 -31.94 10.03
C THR A 215 -16.56 -30.55 9.43
N TYR A 216 -15.43 -29.86 9.64
CA TYR A 216 -15.19 -28.55 9.03
C TYR A 216 -15.19 -28.60 7.50
N ASN A 217 -14.62 -29.65 6.90
CA ASN A 217 -14.64 -29.83 5.45
C ASN A 217 -16.08 -29.96 4.92
N ARG A 218 -16.95 -30.68 5.63
CA ARG A 218 -18.36 -30.81 5.23
C ARG A 218 -19.13 -29.50 5.34
N GLU A 219 -18.88 -28.73 6.39
CA GLU A 219 -19.56 -27.46 6.70
C GLU A 219 -19.09 -26.31 5.82
N THR A 220 -17.78 -26.13 5.68
CA THR A 220 -17.19 -24.99 4.98
C THR A 220 -16.86 -25.29 3.51
N LYS A 221 -16.79 -26.57 3.13
CA LYS A 221 -16.25 -27.05 1.84
C LYS A 221 -14.76 -26.73 1.63
N HIS A 222 -14.04 -26.27 2.65
CA HIS A 222 -12.61 -25.98 2.55
C HIS A 222 -11.75 -27.24 2.75
N GLY A 223 -10.70 -27.37 1.95
CA GLY A 223 -9.79 -28.53 1.97
C GLY A 223 -8.52 -28.36 2.80
N ARG A 224 -8.36 -27.25 3.52
CA ARG A 224 -7.14 -26.93 4.25
C ARG A 224 -7.39 -25.92 5.37
N TYR A 225 -6.80 -26.17 6.54
CA TYR A 225 -7.00 -25.35 7.74
C TYR A 225 -5.69 -25.11 8.49
N PRO A 226 -5.49 -23.91 9.07
CA PRO A 226 -4.41 -23.66 10.02
C PRO A 226 -4.63 -24.43 11.33
N VAL A 227 -3.52 -24.84 11.93
CA VAL A 227 -3.48 -25.48 13.25
C VAL A 227 -2.80 -24.56 14.24
N VAL A 228 -3.46 -24.31 15.36
CA VAL A 228 -2.97 -23.45 16.44
C VAL A 228 -2.83 -24.19 17.77
N ASP A 229 -2.01 -23.64 18.66
CA ASP A 229 -1.96 -24.08 20.06
C ASP A 229 -3.04 -23.38 20.92
N HIS A 230 -3.00 -23.61 22.24
CA HIS A 230 -3.92 -22.99 23.19
C HIS A 230 -3.78 -21.45 23.28
N SER A 231 -2.69 -20.87 22.78
CA SER A 231 -2.37 -19.44 22.77
C SER A 231 -2.62 -18.78 21.41
N MET A 232 -3.27 -19.49 20.48
CA MET A 232 -3.52 -19.07 19.09
C MET A 232 -2.25 -18.96 18.24
N LYS A 233 -1.10 -19.48 18.71
CA LYS A 233 0.11 -19.50 17.89
C LYS A 233 0.02 -20.59 16.83
N ILE A 234 0.43 -20.25 15.62
CA ILE A 234 0.43 -21.19 14.49
C ILE A 234 1.49 -22.28 14.70
N GLN A 235 1.03 -23.53 14.63
CA GLN A 235 1.85 -24.74 14.77
C GLN A 235 1.98 -25.51 13.46
N GLY A 236 0.96 -25.43 12.60
CA GLY A 236 0.89 -26.27 11.41
C GLY A 236 -0.23 -25.89 10.45
N MET A 237 -0.29 -26.65 9.37
CA MET A 237 -1.39 -26.68 8.40
C MET A 237 -1.84 -28.13 8.22
N VAL A 238 -3.15 -28.34 8.02
CA VAL A 238 -3.72 -29.65 7.70
C VAL A 238 -4.55 -29.54 6.44
N THR A 239 -4.22 -30.36 5.45
CA THR A 239 -4.91 -30.48 4.17
C THR A 239 -5.67 -31.80 4.08
N ALA A 240 -6.51 -31.94 3.05
CA ALA A 240 -7.19 -33.20 2.77
C ALA A 240 -6.23 -34.40 2.61
N LYS A 241 -5.02 -34.16 2.08
CA LYS A 241 -4.00 -35.20 1.90
C LYS A 241 -3.43 -35.68 3.24
N ASP A 242 -3.32 -34.79 4.21
CA ASP A 242 -2.72 -35.08 5.51
C ASP A 242 -3.62 -35.96 6.38
N VAL A 243 -4.93 -35.86 6.22
CA VAL A 243 -5.91 -36.67 6.97
C VAL A 243 -6.33 -37.94 6.24
N MET A 244 -6.11 -38.01 4.92
CA MET A 244 -6.55 -39.14 4.10
C MET A 244 -5.84 -40.43 4.54
N GLY A 245 -6.62 -41.48 4.84
CA GLY A 245 -6.09 -42.77 5.25
C GLY A 245 -5.67 -42.86 6.73
N HIS A 246 -5.79 -41.77 7.50
CA HIS A 246 -5.60 -41.79 8.94
C HIS A 246 -6.89 -42.15 9.68
N ASN A 247 -6.74 -42.78 10.86
CA ASN A 247 -7.88 -43.07 11.72
C ASN A 247 -8.54 -41.75 12.19
N PRO A 248 -9.88 -41.60 12.14
CA PRO A 248 -10.60 -40.41 12.61
C PRO A 248 -10.30 -39.96 14.05
N ASP A 249 -9.81 -40.86 14.91
CA ASP A 249 -9.39 -40.56 16.29
C ASP A 249 -7.94 -40.08 16.43
N THR A 250 -7.17 -40.06 15.33
CA THR A 250 -5.80 -39.56 15.31
C THR A 250 -5.79 -38.06 15.60
N LEU A 251 -4.90 -37.61 16.48
CA LEU A 251 -4.73 -36.19 16.79
C LEU A 251 -4.19 -35.41 15.59
N ILE A 252 -4.69 -34.19 15.40
CA ILE A 252 -4.26 -33.26 14.36
C ILE A 252 -2.76 -33.00 14.43
N GLU A 253 -2.18 -32.87 15.62
CA GLU A 253 -0.73 -32.70 15.80
C GLU A 253 0.11 -33.79 15.12
N LYS A 254 -0.41 -35.02 14.99
CA LYS A 254 0.31 -36.14 14.38
C LYS A 254 0.24 -36.16 12.86
N VAL A 255 -0.72 -35.47 12.28
CA VAL A 255 -0.96 -35.45 10.82
C VAL A 255 -0.63 -34.10 10.17
N MET A 256 -0.59 -33.01 10.94
CA MET A 256 -0.32 -31.68 10.40
C MET A 256 1.09 -31.56 9.79
N THR A 257 1.19 -30.77 8.73
CA THR A 257 2.48 -30.24 8.28
C THR A 257 2.90 -29.14 9.24
N LYS A 258 4.04 -29.30 9.91
CA LYS A 258 4.57 -28.35 10.91
C LYS A 258 5.26 -27.17 10.24
N ASN A 259 5.35 -26.05 10.96
CA ASN A 259 6.06 -24.83 10.54
C ASN A 259 5.59 -24.30 9.17
N PRO A 260 4.30 -23.94 9.03
CA PRO A 260 3.79 -23.50 7.74
C PRO A 260 4.35 -22.12 7.40
N VAL A 261 4.42 -21.84 6.09
CA VAL A 261 4.70 -20.49 5.61
C VAL A 261 3.56 -19.57 6.03
N THR A 262 3.89 -18.43 6.63
CA THR A 262 2.92 -17.43 7.11
C THR A 262 3.29 -16.05 6.57
N VAL A 263 2.31 -15.13 6.61
CA VAL A 263 2.50 -13.72 6.26
C VAL A 263 2.02 -12.82 7.37
N SER A 264 2.50 -11.58 7.41
CA SER A 264 1.96 -10.56 8.31
C SER A 264 0.86 -9.75 7.62
N GLY A 265 0.02 -9.07 8.40
CA GLY A 265 -0.96 -8.13 7.84
C GLY A 265 -0.32 -7.02 6.98
N LYS A 266 0.94 -6.66 7.27
CA LYS A 266 1.72 -5.64 6.55
C LYS A 266 2.39 -6.16 5.28
N THR A 267 2.33 -7.46 5.01
CA THR A 267 2.85 -8.04 3.78
C THR A 267 2.01 -7.55 2.60
N SER A 268 2.62 -7.22 1.46
CA SER A 268 1.85 -6.82 0.28
C SER A 268 1.16 -8.03 -0.35
N VAL A 269 -0.02 -7.82 -0.92
CA VAL A 269 -0.76 -8.84 -1.67
C VAL A 269 0.07 -9.40 -2.83
N ALA A 270 0.86 -8.55 -3.50
CA ALA A 270 1.78 -8.99 -4.56
C ALA A 270 2.87 -9.93 -4.02
N SER A 271 3.49 -9.62 -2.88
CA SER A 271 4.48 -10.49 -2.24
C SER A 271 3.86 -11.80 -1.76
N ALA A 272 2.67 -11.75 -1.16
CA ALA A 272 1.92 -12.94 -0.78
C ALA A 272 1.56 -13.81 -2.00
N SER A 273 1.17 -13.19 -3.13
CA SER A 273 0.93 -13.87 -4.41
C SER A 273 2.18 -14.59 -4.90
N HIS A 274 3.32 -13.90 -4.92
CA HIS A 274 4.60 -14.48 -5.33
C HIS A 274 4.98 -15.67 -4.45
N MET A 275 4.84 -15.54 -3.13
CA MET A 275 5.08 -16.63 -2.18
C MET A 275 4.14 -17.82 -2.40
N MET A 276 2.85 -17.57 -2.61
CA MET A 276 1.86 -18.61 -2.93
C MET A 276 2.19 -19.37 -4.22
N VAL A 277 2.76 -18.68 -5.21
CA VAL A 277 3.18 -19.32 -6.47
C VAL A 277 4.43 -20.14 -6.24
N TRP A 278 5.47 -19.50 -5.70
CA TRP A 278 6.80 -20.08 -5.55
C TRP A 278 6.78 -21.37 -4.71
N GLU A 279 6.04 -21.33 -3.60
CA GLU A 279 5.89 -22.46 -2.68
C GLU A 279 4.73 -23.40 -3.07
N GLY A 280 3.96 -23.08 -4.11
CA GLY A 280 2.78 -23.87 -4.51
C GLY A 280 1.67 -23.88 -3.45
N ILE A 281 1.56 -22.82 -2.65
CA ILE A 281 0.60 -22.69 -1.54
C ILE A 281 -0.69 -22.02 -2.02
N GLU A 282 -1.83 -22.55 -1.58
CA GLU A 282 -3.16 -22.03 -1.94
C GLU A 282 -3.81 -21.18 -0.84
N LEU A 283 -3.32 -21.28 0.40
CA LEU A 283 -3.84 -20.57 1.56
C LEU A 283 -2.71 -20.26 2.54
N LEU A 284 -2.59 -18.99 2.94
CA LEU A 284 -1.59 -18.53 3.90
C LEU A 284 -2.26 -18.08 5.20
N PRO A 285 -1.81 -18.55 6.36
CA PRO A 285 -2.15 -17.97 7.64
C PRO A 285 -1.55 -16.57 7.76
N VAL A 286 -2.36 -15.62 8.22
CA VAL A 286 -1.91 -14.27 8.55
C VAL A 286 -1.67 -14.21 10.05
N VAL A 287 -0.48 -13.78 10.47
CA VAL A 287 -0.06 -13.75 11.87
C VAL A 287 0.36 -12.35 12.34
N ASP A 288 0.31 -12.15 13.65
CA ASP A 288 0.92 -10.98 14.31
C ASP A 288 2.42 -11.20 14.59
N ASP A 289 3.06 -10.18 15.16
CA ASP A 289 4.49 -10.22 15.54
C ASP A 289 4.82 -11.31 16.59
N SER A 290 3.80 -11.85 17.28
CA SER A 290 3.92 -12.95 18.25
C SER A 290 3.60 -14.33 17.64
N ASN A 291 3.47 -14.41 16.31
CA ASN A 291 3.09 -15.59 15.55
C ASN A 291 1.69 -16.14 15.87
N ARG A 292 0.77 -15.27 16.29
CA ARG A 292 -0.63 -15.65 16.57
C ARG A 292 -1.50 -15.41 15.35
N LEU A 293 -2.38 -16.36 15.06
CA LEU A 293 -3.30 -16.30 13.94
C LEU A 293 -4.24 -15.08 14.05
N GLN A 294 -4.20 -14.22 13.04
CA GLN A 294 -5.10 -13.07 12.85
C GLN A 294 -6.19 -13.35 11.80
N GLY A 295 -5.96 -14.35 10.93
CA GLY A 295 -6.88 -14.71 9.86
C GLY A 295 -6.18 -15.50 8.77
N ILE A 296 -6.80 -15.59 7.60
CA ILE A 296 -6.24 -16.30 6.44
C ILE A 296 -6.43 -15.48 5.16
N ILE A 297 -5.57 -15.72 4.18
CA ILE A 297 -5.80 -15.30 2.79
C ILE A 297 -5.72 -16.53 1.88
N SER A 298 -6.65 -16.62 0.93
CA SER A 298 -6.61 -17.62 -0.13
C SER A 298 -6.02 -17.03 -1.41
N ARG A 299 -5.57 -17.90 -2.32
CA ARG A 299 -5.17 -17.49 -3.67
C ARG A 299 -6.30 -16.74 -4.40
N GLN A 300 -7.56 -17.09 -4.14
CA GLN A 300 -8.71 -16.41 -4.76
C GLN A 300 -8.85 -14.96 -4.26
N ASP A 301 -8.63 -14.71 -2.97
CA ASP A 301 -8.70 -13.36 -2.38
C ASP A 301 -7.60 -12.48 -2.97
N VAL A 302 -6.38 -13.03 -3.06
CA VAL A 302 -5.23 -12.38 -3.68
C VAL A 302 -5.50 -12.03 -5.14
N LEU A 303 -6.00 -12.98 -5.95
CA LEU A 303 -6.31 -12.73 -7.37
C LEU A 303 -7.41 -11.68 -7.54
N LYS A 304 -8.47 -11.72 -6.74
CA LYS A 304 -9.55 -10.70 -6.77
C LYS A 304 -8.99 -9.32 -6.45
N ALA A 305 -8.14 -9.21 -5.43
CA ALA A 305 -7.51 -7.96 -5.05
C ALA A 305 -6.63 -7.40 -6.18
N LEU A 306 -5.75 -8.24 -6.76
CA LEU A 306 -4.89 -7.83 -7.89
C LEU A 306 -5.70 -7.37 -9.13
N GLN A 307 -6.84 -8.00 -9.42
CA GLN A 307 -7.72 -7.58 -10.51
C GLN A 307 -8.44 -6.25 -10.24
N MET A 308 -8.75 -5.94 -8.98
CA MET A 308 -9.34 -4.65 -8.59
C MET A 308 -8.34 -3.50 -8.74
N ILE A 309 -7.06 -3.74 -8.41
CA ILE A 309 -5.97 -2.76 -8.57
C ILE A 309 -5.82 -2.37 -10.06
N GLN A 310 -5.83 -3.34 -10.98
CA GLN A 310 -5.69 -3.09 -12.42
C GLN A 310 -6.82 -2.24 -13.03
N ARG A 311 -7.95 -2.05 -12.34
CA ARG A 311 -9.09 -1.28 -12.83
C ARG A 311 -9.14 0.16 -12.30
N GLN A 312 -8.25 0.54 -11.38
CA GLN A 312 -8.16 1.91 -10.91
C GLN A 312 -7.41 2.77 -11.93
N PRO A 313 -7.87 3.99 -12.25
CA PRO A 313 -7.09 4.91 -13.06
C PRO A 313 -5.79 5.21 -12.31
N GLN A 314 -4.67 4.73 -12.85
CA GLN A 314 -3.34 5.04 -12.33
C GLN A 314 -3.13 6.55 -12.46
N VAL A 315 -2.93 7.24 -11.33
CA VAL A 315 -2.62 8.67 -11.29
C VAL A 315 -1.18 8.81 -10.81
N GLY A 316 -0.26 8.78 -11.78
CA GLY A 316 1.19 8.80 -11.60
C GLY A 316 1.83 7.61 -12.32
N GLU A 317 2.76 7.86 -13.23
CA GLU A 317 3.50 6.79 -13.91
C GLU A 317 4.73 6.44 -13.08
N THR A 318 4.89 5.16 -12.69
CA THR A 318 6.15 4.65 -12.15
C THR A 318 7.23 4.63 -13.24
N LEU A 319 8.51 4.44 -12.88
CA LEU A 319 9.58 4.26 -13.89
C LEU A 319 9.30 3.04 -14.79
N ASP A 320 8.71 1.98 -14.23
CA ASP A 320 8.27 0.82 -15.01
C ASP A 320 7.13 1.19 -15.96
N ASP A 321 6.13 1.96 -15.52
CA ASP A 321 5.04 2.43 -16.39
C ASP A 321 5.53 3.35 -17.52
N ILE A 322 6.49 4.25 -17.21
CA ILE A 322 7.14 5.11 -18.21
C ILE A 322 7.85 4.25 -19.26
N VAL A 323 8.65 3.27 -18.84
CA VAL A 323 9.36 2.40 -19.78
C VAL A 323 8.38 1.55 -20.60
N THR A 324 7.37 0.96 -19.96
CA THR A 324 6.35 0.15 -20.65
C THR A 324 5.54 0.99 -21.63
N SER A 325 5.11 2.19 -21.28
CA SER A 325 4.30 3.04 -22.16
C SER A 325 5.09 3.61 -23.35
N GLN A 326 6.38 3.95 -23.14
CA GLN A 326 7.23 4.58 -24.16
C GLN A 326 8.00 3.58 -25.02
N MET A 327 8.09 2.31 -24.64
CA MET A 327 8.75 1.28 -25.44
C MET A 327 7.86 0.86 -26.62
N VAL A 328 8.33 1.08 -27.84
CA VAL A 328 7.60 0.79 -29.07
C VAL A 328 8.25 -0.36 -29.83
N LEU A 329 7.45 -1.32 -30.30
CA LEU A 329 7.92 -2.39 -31.18
C LEU A 329 8.21 -1.81 -32.57
N SER A 330 9.41 -2.08 -33.09
CA SER A 330 9.84 -1.71 -34.44
C SER A 330 10.29 -2.96 -35.19
N THR A 331 9.87 -3.10 -36.44
CA THR A 331 10.25 -4.22 -37.30
C THR A 331 11.56 -3.91 -38.02
N GLY A 332 12.55 -4.80 -37.91
CA GLY A 332 13.78 -4.74 -38.69
C GLY A 332 13.55 -4.91 -40.20
N LYS A 333 14.59 -4.65 -41.01
CA LYS A 333 14.54 -4.82 -42.47
C LYS A 333 14.47 -6.30 -42.88
N THR A 334 14.82 -7.20 -41.97
CA THR A 334 14.86 -8.65 -42.18
C THR A 334 13.84 -9.35 -41.27
N LYS A 335 13.21 -10.43 -41.76
CA LYS A 335 12.23 -11.21 -41.00
C LYS A 335 12.90 -11.85 -39.77
N GLY A 336 12.49 -11.44 -38.56
CA GLY A 336 13.04 -11.94 -37.29
C GLY A 336 13.99 -10.97 -36.55
N GLU A 337 14.19 -9.76 -37.06
CA GLU A 337 14.96 -8.69 -36.41
C GLU A 337 14.03 -7.66 -35.73
N ASP A 338 13.00 -8.12 -35.03
CA ASP A 338 12.15 -7.22 -34.27
C ASP A 338 12.95 -6.65 -33.09
N TYR A 339 12.88 -5.34 -32.91
CA TYR A 339 13.56 -4.62 -31.84
C TYR A 339 12.61 -3.63 -31.19
N TYR A 340 12.93 -3.25 -29.97
CA TYR A 340 12.17 -2.25 -29.23
C TYR A 340 12.92 -0.93 -29.25
N ARG A 341 12.20 0.16 -29.43
CA ARG A 341 12.75 1.52 -29.37
C ARG A 341 12.18 2.26 -28.17
N ILE A 342 13.02 3.01 -27.48
CA ILE A 342 12.62 3.94 -26.41
C ILE A 342 13.49 5.20 -26.42
N SER A 343 12.89 6.35 -26.15
CA SER A 343 13.59 7.62 -25.99
C SER A 343 13.91 7.88 -24.52
N VAL A 344 15.14 8.31 -24.21
CA VAL A 344 15.57 8.59 -22.83
C VAL A 344 15.05 9.96 -22.39
N SER A 345 14.07 9.97 -21.49
CA SER A 345 13.51 11.21 -20.91
C SER A 345 14.28 11.68 -19.66
N PRO A 346 14.12 12.95 -19.21
CA PRO A 346 14.81 13.47 -18.02
C PRO A 346 14.60 12.64 -16.75
N GLN A 347 13.39 12.08 -16.59
CA GLN A 347 12.99 11.25 -15.46
C GLN A 347 13.76 9.92 -15.40
N MET A 348 14.37 9.51 -16.51
CA MET A 348 15.14 8.27 -16.64
C MET A 348 16.62 8.43 -16.30
N THR A 349 17.09 9.67 -16.08
CA THR A 349 18.51 9.99 -15.89
C THR A 349 18.94 10.04 -14.43
N ASN A 350 20.24 9.81 -14.21
CA ASN A 350 20.92 10.01 -12.94
C ASN A 350 21.47 11.44 -12.81
N HIS A 351 22.11 11.75 -11.68
CA HIS A 351 22.70 13.07 -11.39
C HIS A 351 23.83 13.52 -12.35
N LEU A 352 24.36 12.61 -13.18
CA LEU A 352 25.36 12.89 -14.21
C LEU A 352 24.73 13.15 -15.60
N GLY A 353 23.39 13.18 -15.70
CA GLY A 353 22.68 13.38 -16.96
C GLY A 353 22.75 12.18 -17.92
N THR A 354 23.12 11.01 -17.40
CA THR A 354 23.12 9.75 -18.15
C THR A 354 22.01 8.84 -17.64
N ILE A 355 21.60 7.83 -18.39
CA ILE A 355 20.54 6.91 -17.96
C ILE A 355 20.89 6.29 -16.59
N SER A 356 19.91 6.24 -15.70
CA SER A 356 20.06 5.56 -14.41
C SER A 356 20.22 4.05 -14.63
N TYR A 357 21.13 3.42 -13.89
CA TYR A 357 21.33 1.96 -13.96
C TYR A 357 20.05 1.18 -13.65
N GLY A 358 19.21 1.67 -12.73
CA GLY A 358 17.92 1.07 -12.43
C GLY A 358 16.96 1.13 -13.62
N VAL A 359 16.92 2.26 -14.33
CA VAL A 359 16.06 2.41 -15.52
C VAL A 359 16.56 1.57 -16.68
N PHE A 360 17.89 1.50 -16.89
CA PHE A 360 18.47 0.61 -17.89
C PHE A 360 18.11 -0.86 -17.61
N THR A 361 18.11 -1.25 -16.32
CA THR A 361 17.66 -2.56 -15.87
C THR A 361 16.19 -2.80 -16.23
N THR A 362 15.31 -1.86 -15.92
CA THR A 362 13.88 -1.93 -16.30
C THR A 362 13.69 -2.07 -17.82
N ILE A 363 14.44 -1.31 -18.63
CA ILE A 363 14.36 -1.37 -20.10
C ILE A 363 14.69 -2.78 -20.60
N VAL A 364 15.80 -3.38 -20.15
CA VAL A 364 16.18 -4.72 -20.62
C VAL A 364 15.21 -5.78 -20.11
N THR A 365 14.73 -5.66 -18.87
CA THR A 365 13.73 -6.57 -18.31
C THR A 365 12.40 -6.51 -19.07
N GLU A 366 11.92 -5.32 -19.41
CA GLU A 366 10.67 -5.12 -20.16
C GLU A 366 10.78 -5.67 -21.60
N ALA A 367 11.87 -5.39 -22.30
CA ALA A 367 12.09 -5.91 -23.66
C ALA A 367 12.09 -7.45 -23.69
N ALA A 368 12.73 -8.07 -22.71
CA ALA A 368 12.74 -9.52 -22.58
C ALA A 368 11.40 -10.11 -22.11
N SER A 369 10.67 -9.43 -21.24
CA SER A 369 9.30 -9.79 -20.87
C SER A 369 8.39 -9.83 -22.09
N ARG A 370 8.46 -8.81 -22.95
CA ARG A 370 7.66 -8.74 -24.19
C ARG A 370 7.99 -9.85 -25.17
N VAL A 371 9.27 -10.13 -25.42
CA VAL A 371 9.65 -11.20 -26.36
C VAL A 371 9.23 -12.58 -25.83
N LEU A 372 9.39 -12.85 -24.53
CA LEU A 372 9.00 -14.13 -23.93
C LEU A 372 7.49 -14.33 -23.88
N ARG A 373 6.71 -13.25 -23.73
CA ARG A 373 5.23 -13.30 -23.85
C ARG A 373 4.75 -13.77 -25.23
N GLY A 374 5.57 -13.60 -26.27
CA GLY A 374 5.32 -14.16 -27.60
C GLY A 374 5.33 -15.70 -27.63
N TYR A 375 6.10 -16.33 -26.74
CA TYR A 375 6.21 -17.79 -26.65
C TYR A 375 5.23 -18.39 -25.63
N LYS A 376 5.02 -17.73 -24.49
CA LYS A 376 4.14 -18.23 -23.43
C LYS A 376 3.38 -17.09 -22.76
N LYS A 377 2.06 -17.22 -22.68
CA LYS A 377 1.20 -16.26 -21.96
C LYS A 377 1.27 -16.51 -20.45
N GLY A 378 1.75 -15.52 -19.71
CA GLY A 378 1.76 -15.57 -18.26
C GLY A 378 2.72 -14.56 -17.63
N ASP A 379 2.79 -14.58 -16.31
CA ASP A 379 3.67 -13.70 -15.55
C ASP A 379 5.11 -14.21 -15.61
N LEU A 380 6.04 -13.27 -15.60
CA LEU A 380 7.46 -13.55 -15.70
C LEU A 380 8.15 -13.05 -14.44
N VAL A 381 8.98 -13.90 -13.84
CA VAL A 381 9.81 -13.55 -12.68
C VAL A 381 11.27 -13.67 -13.10
N VAL A 382 12.06 -12.62 -12.88
CA VAL A 382 13.50 -12.66 -13.15
C VAL A 382 14.20 -13.43 -12.04
N GLU A 383 14.86 -14.54 -12.38
CA GLU A 383 15.65 -15.34 -11.40
C GLU A 383 17.09 -14.83 -11.32
N ASN A 384 17.68 -14.50 -12.47
CA ASN A 384 19.04 -14.01 -12.57
C ASN A 384 19.17 -13.05 -13.75
N MET A 385 19.97 -12.01 -13.57
CA MET A 385 20.34 -11.10 -14.64
C MET A 385 21.77 -10.59 -14.46
N THR A 386 22.53 -10.58 -15.56
CA THR A 386 23.84 -9.92 -15.64
C THR A 386 23.75 -8.80 -16.66
N ILE A 387 24.13 -7.58 -16.29
CA ILE A 387 24.13 -6.41 -17.18
C ILE A 387 25.57 -5.89 -17.31
N TYR A 388 25.98 -5.64 -18.55
CA TYR A 388 27.23 -4.98 -18.90
C TYR A 388 26.92 -3.57 -19.42
N TYR A 389 27.30 -2.56 -18.65
CA TYR A 389 27.23 -1.15 -19.04
C TYR A 389 28.52 -0.79 -19.80
N LEU A 390 28.45 -0.68 -21.12
CA LEU A 390 29.63 -0.47 -21.96
C LEU A 390 29.91 1.01 -22.20
N LYS A 391 28.86 1.80 -22.38
CA LYS A 391 28.96 3.26 -22.59
C LYS A 391 27.81 3.99 -21.89
N PRO A 392 28.05 5.20 -21.37
CA PRO A 392 26.98 6.02 -20.84
C PRO A 392 26.02 6.42 -21.96
N VAL A 393 24.72 6.39 -21.66
CA VAL A 393 23.66 6.87 -22.56
C VAL A 393 23.18 8.22 -22.04
N GLN A 394 23.16 9.25 -22.88
CA GLN A 394 22.77 10.59 -22.49
C GLN A 394 21.26 10.82 -22.59
N LEU A 395 20.80 11.90 -21.97
CA LEU A 395 19.45 12.45 -22.18
C LEU A 395 19.12 12.59 -23.68
N ASP A 396 17.84 12.46 -24.04
CA ASP A 396 17.30 12.62 -25.40
C ASP A 396 17.85 11.63 -26.43
N SER A 397 18.61 10.61 -25.99
CA SER A 397 19.07 9.52 -26.85
C SER A 397 17.94 8.54 -27.17
N ASN A 398 17.97 7.95 -28.36
CA ASN A 398 17.06 6.85 -28.74
C ASN A 398 17.81 5.53 -28.63
N LEU A 399 17.26 4.63 -27.81
CA LEU A 399 17.79 3.29 -27.64
C LEU A 399 17.05 2.29 -28.51
N ASP A 400 17.81 1.47 -29.21
CA ASP A 400 17.32 0.29 -29.94
C ASP A 400 17.74 -0.96 -29.15
N ILE A 401 16.75 -1.73 -28.69
CA ILE A 401 16.90 -2.91 -27.83
C ILE A 401 16.55 -4.16 -28.62
N PHE A 402 17.51 -5.08 -28.73
CA PHE A 402 17.40 -6.32 -29.49
C PHE A 402 17.40 -7.51 -28.52
N PRO A 403 16.23 -7.96 -28.03
CA PRO A 403 16.14 -9.15 -27.21
C PRO A 403 16.11 -10.40 -28.08
N LYS A 404 17.05 -11.30 -27.85
CA LYS A 404 17.18 -12.59 -28.51
C LYS A 404 16.91 -13.71 -27.52
N VAL A 405 15.83 -14.45 -27.76
CA VAL A 405 15.51 -15.64 -26.98
C VAL A 405 16.51 -16.74 -27.30
N LEU A 406 17.25 -17.19 -26.29
CA LEU A 406 18.23 -18.27 -26.43
C LEU A 406 17.60 -19.63 -26.18
N GLU A 407 16.75 -19.73 -25.16
CA GLU A 407 16.14 -20.98 -24.73
C GLU A 407 14.78 -20.70 -24.07
N VAL A 408 13.79 -21.56 -24.34
CA VAL A 408 12.49 -21.52 -23.66
C VAL A 408 12.12 -22.94 -23.27
N GLY A 409 12.08 -23.19 -21.97
CA GLY A 409 11.58 -24.43 -21.37
C GLY A 409 10.13 -24.29 -20.90
N ARG A 410 9.62 -25.33 -20.24
CA ARG A 410 8.25 -25.33 -19.68
C ARG A 410 8.04 -24.29 -18.58
N LYS A 411 9.07 -24.04 -17.77
CA LYS A 411 9.04 -23.17 -16.59
C LYS A 411 10.11 -22.08 -16.59
N PHE A 412 11.00 -22.03 -17.57
CA PHE A 412 12.08 -21.06 -17.60
C PHE A 412 12.28 -20.50 -19.02
N GLY A 413 12.87 -19.32 -19.12
CA GLY A 413 13.27 -18.68 -20.37
C GLY A 413 14.60 -17.97 -20.20
N LYS A 414 15.43 -18.00 -21.24
CA LYS A 414 16.74 -17.34 -21.27
C LYS A 414 16.80 -16.37 -22.45
N VAL A 415 17.21 -15.14 -22.19
CA VAL A 415 17.24 -14.06 -23.18
C VAL A 415 18.59 -13.35 -23.11
N ASP A 416 19.20 -13.17 -24.27
CA ASP A 416 20.34 -12.27 -24.50
C ASP A 416 19.84 -10.97 -25.09
N ILE A 417 20.34 -9.83 -24.64
CA ILE A 417 19.78 -8.53 -24.97
C ILE A 417 20.93 -7.59 -25.29
N GLU A 418 20.88 -6.99 -26.47
CA GLU A 418 21.82 -5.96 -26.90
C GLU A 418 21.11 -4.61 -26.98
N VAL A 419 21.76 -3.56 -26.48
CA VAL A 419 21.22 -2.19 -26.48
C VAL A 419 22.15 -1.29 -27.25
N PHE A 420 21.60 -0.60 -28.24
CA PHE A 420 22.32 0.32 -29.12
C PHE A 420 21.79 1.75 -28.96
N ASN A 421 22.68 2.73 -29.06
CA ASN A 421 22.35 4.14 -29.23
C ASN A 421 22.97 4.61 -30.56
N GLU A 422 22.15 5.06 -31.51
CA GLU A 422 22.60 5.47 -32.85
C GLU A 422 23.53 4.46 -33.55
N GLY A 423 23.22 3.16 -33.39
CA GLY A 423 24.02 2.06 -33.96
C GLY A 423 25.30 1.70 -33.18
N VAL A 424 25.61 2.41 -32.09
CA VAL A 424 26.72 2.08 -31.20
C VAL A 424 26.22 1.21 -30.06
N LEU A 425 26.87 0.06 -29.83
CA LEU A 425 26.56 -0.81 -28.71
C LEU A 425 26.91 -0.09 -27.38
N VAL A 426 25.90 0.11 -26.53
CA VAL A 426 26.02 0.82 -25.25
C VAL A 426 25.83 -0.09 -24.04
N GLY A 427 25.18 -1.24 -24.21
CA GLY A 427 25.09 -2.24 -23.17
C GLY A 427 24.64 -3.61 -23.64
N LYS A 428 24.84 -4.62 -22.78
CA LYS A 428 24.36 -5.99 -22.98
C LYS A 428 23.75 -6.51 -21.70
N ALA A 429 22.74 -7.38 -21.81
CA ALA A 429 22.19 -8.09 -20.67
C ALA A 429 21.92 -9.55 -21.01
N MET A 430 22.21 -10.44 -20.06
CA MET A 430 21.83 -11.85 -20.09
C MET A 430 20.85 -12.08 -18.96
N MET A 431 19.68 -12.61 -19.26
CA MET A 431 18.62 -12.81 -18.28
C MET A 431 18.07 -14.23 -18.30
N MET A 432 17.83 -14.77 -17.11
CA MET A 432 17.11 -16.01 -16.87
C MET A 432 15.84 -15.69 -16.10
N CYS A 433 14.72 -16.20 -16.59
CA CYS A 433 13.40 -15.92 -16.05
C CYS A 433 12.64 -17.21 -15.81
N GLN A 434 11.81 -17.21 -14.77
CA GLN A 434 10.78 -18.22 -14.57
C GLN A 434 9.50 -17.79 -15.29
N LEU A 435 8.90 -18.72 -16.04
CA LEU A 435 7.65 -18.51 -16.77
C LEU A 435 6.50 -19.17 -16.01
N MET A 436 5.57 -18.35 -15.52
CA MET A 436 4.39 -18.81 -14.78
C MET A 436 3.18 -18.91 -15.71
N ASP A 437 2.34 -19.93 -15.54
CA ASP A 437 1.09 -20.04 -16.29
C ASP A 437 0.03 -19.09 -15.70
N ARG A 438 -0.63 -18.32 -16.56
CA ARG A 438 -1.85 -17.58 -16.19
C ARG A 438 -3.02 -18.58 -16.19
N HIS A 439 -3.42 -19.06 -15.02
CA HIS A 439 -4.59 -19.92 -14.87
C HIS A 439 -5.88 -19.11 -14.81
#